data_AF-A0AAV8EBH4-F1
#
_entry.id   AF-A0AAV8EBH4-F1
#
_cell.length_a   1.000
_cell.length_b   1.000
_cell.length_c   1.000
_cell.angle_alpha   90.00
_cell.angle_beta   90.00
_cell.angle_gamma   90.00
#
_symmetry.space_group_name_H-M   'P 1'
#
loop_
_entity.id
_entity.type
_entity.pdbx_description
1 polymer ?
#
loop_
_entity_poly.entity_id
_entity_poly.type
_entity_poly.pdbx_seq_one_letter_code
_entity_poly.pdbx_strand_id
1 'polypeptide(L)'
;MHPNRPPPFHQRFHSENLGQSALRTICIICFCFLAFAVLIFTLTTTSHSETPFPYSSFTHITSFLASSSPSSSKSIVQPATDAIMQEASLPDYSNTTLDPSPDISLPSDQECDLNSPINCANPEVYHILIKATIEAFPDVHFHRFGKPVVGDDNGRSCDMAWRYRPKTAKRPGIFKDYRRFDVSRSATCVYLVSKIGEYHTGLNARKKKTNMTMNEANKQDSFQSEYQLESRFKSGKYLVYLGGGDRCKGMNHYLWSLFCSLGEARFLNRTLVMDLSLCLSSMYSSWKQNEEGKDFRFYFDFEQLRASASVIDQHQFWTNWELWRKKNKLNVRLVEDYRITPSKLSRVKDALILRKFGNVEPDNYWYRVCQRESKSLIRRPWHLLKKSPRLKDIALAIASKLDWDFDVVLVLRPYKDDLLETLREKIQDGRNVYIATDESDTAVFGPLKDRYIIHFLDDFKELWGEKTEWFVETKHLNNGITVEFDGYMRKEVNTEVFLMGKRQIKWE
;
A
#
# COMPACT_ATOMS: atom_id res chain seq x y z
N MET A 1 -83.87 -32.06 13.40
CA MET A 1 -84.67 -31.25 14.35
C MET A 1 -83.74 -30.23 15.00
N HIS A 2 -83.88 -28.96 14.67
CA HIS A 2 -83.52 -27.87 15.59
C HIS A 2 -84.59 -27.78 16.68
N PRO A 3 -84.28 -27.34 17.92
CA PRO A 3 -84.34 -25.90 18.16
C PRO A 3 -83.48 -25.29 19.31
N ASN A 4 -83.27 -23.97 19.18
CA ASN A 4 -83.27 -22.91 20.20
C ASN A 4 -82.03 -22.50 21.03
N ARG A 5 -82.02 -21.17 21.26
CA ARG A 5 -80.99 -20.20 21.72
C ARG A 5 -81.09 -19.89 23.25
N PRO A 6 -80.21 -19.02 23.85
CA PRO A 6 -79.70 -19.02 25.25
C PRO A 6 -80.48 -18.06 26.21
N PRO A 7 -80.06 -17.80 27.49
CA PRO A 7 -79.06 -16.73 27.82
C PRO A 7 -78.29 -16.98 29.17
N PRO A 8 -77.79 -15.97 29.96
CA PRO A 8 -76.36 -15.64 30.12
C PRO A 8 -75.83 -15.72 31.58
N PHE A 9 -74.51 -15.68 31.81
CA PHE A 9 -73.99 -15.11 33.07
C PHE A 9 -72.64 -14.40 32.86
N HIS A 10 -72.62 -13.15 33.33
CA HIS A 10 -71.52 -12.22 33.32
C HIS A 10 -70.33 -12.67 34.20
N GLN A 11 -69.15 -12.54 33.61
CA GLN A 11 -67.86 -12.07 34.15
C GLN A 11 -67.67 -11.98 35.68
N ARG A 12 -66.53 -12.55 36.13
CA ARG A 12 -65.61 -11.82 37.01
C ARG A 12 -64.22 -11.81 36.39
N PHE A 13 -63.86 -10.69 35.76
CA PHE A 13 -62.48 -10.37 35.44
C PHE A 13 -61.84 -9.76 36.68
N HIS A 14 -60.82 -10.42 37.23
CA HIS A 14 -59.94 -9.84 38.25
C HIS A 14 -58.94 -8.90 37.58
N SER A 15 -58.93 -7.63 38.01
CA SER A 15 -58.13 -6.53 37.47
C SER A 15 -56.64 -6.55 37.86
N GLU A 16 -56.17 -7.58 38.58
CA GLU A 16 -54.83 -7.57 39.20
C GLU A 16 -53.70 -8.09 38.28
N ASN A 17 -54.02 -8.74 37.15
CA ASN A 17 -53.03 -9.30 36.22
C ASN A 17 -52.73 -8.44 34.98
N LEU A 18 -53.43 -7.30 34.80
CA LEU A 18 -53.17 -6.41 33.67
C LEU A 18 -51.83 -5.68 33.80
N GLY A 19 -51.41 -5.31 35.01
CA GLY A 19 -50.19 -4.53 35.24
C GLY A 19 -48.91 -5.30 34.91
N GLN A 20 -48.77 -6.54 35.40
CA GLN A 20 -47.57 -7.35 35.15
C GLN A 20 -47.48 -7.85 33.71
N SER A 21 -48.61 -8.19 33.08
CA SER A 21 -48.64 -8.60 31.68
C SER A 21 -48.36 -7.42 30.75
N ALA A 22 -48.90 -6.23 31.05
CA ALA A 22 -48.59 -5.01 30.30
C ALA A 22 -47.11 -4.63 30.43
N LEU A 23 -46.54 -4.67 31.65
CA LEU A 23 -45.12 -4.38 31.86
C LEU A 23 -44.20 -5.37 31.13
N ARG A 24 -44.51 -6.68 31.16
CA ARG A 24 -43.75 -7.66 30.36
C ARG A 24 -43.85 -7.38 28.87
N THR A 25 -45.04 -7.04 28.39
CA THR A 25 -45.25 -6.76 26.96
C THR A 25 -44.51 -5.50 26.53
N ILE A 26 -44.52 -4.45 27.37
CA ILE A 26 -43.77 -3.21 27.16
C ILE A 26 -42.26 -3.49 27.16
N CYS A 27 -41.75 -4.26 28.12
CA CYS A 27 -40.33 -4.63 28.15
C CYS A 27 -39.90 -5.43 26.92
N ILE A 28 -40.74 -6.36 26.44
CA ILE A 28 -40.46 -7.12 25.21
C ILE A 28 -40.47 -6.20 23.99
N ILE A 29 -41.43 -5.27 23.90
CA ILE A 29 -41.49 -4.31 22.80
C ILE A 29 -40.26 -3.38 22.81
N CYS A 30 -39.87 -2.85 23.98
CA CYS A 30 -38.68 -2.03 24.12
C CYS A 30 -37.40 -2.80 23.79
N PHE A 31 -37.29 -4.07 24.22
CA PHE A 31 -36.16 -4.92 23.89
C PHE A 31 -36.09 -5.22 22.39
N CYS A 32 -37.22 -5.52 21.74
CA CYS A 32 -37.29 -5.69 20.30
C CYS A 32 -36.89 -4.40 19.57
N PHE A 33 -37.33 -3.23 20.04
CA PHE A 33 -36.96 -1.95 19.44
C PHE A 33 -35.47 -1.66 19.59
N LEU A 34 -34.88 -1.95 20.76
CA LEU A 34 -33.45 -1.79 21.01
C LEU A 34 -32.62 -2.79 20.18
N ALA A 35 -33.06 -4.04 20.07
CA ALA A 35 -32.42 -5.03 19.20
C ALA A 35 -32.48 -4.61 17.72
N PHE A 36 -33.60 -4.05 17.27
CA PHE A 36 -33.75 -3.55 15.91
C PHE A 36 -32.89 -2.29 15.68
N ALA A 37 -32.80 -1.39 16.66
CA ALA A 37 -31.94 -0.21 16.61
C ALA A 37 -30.45 -0.59 16.58
N VAL A 38 -30.03 -1.58 17.38
CA VAL A 38 -28.66 -2.14 17.34
C VAL A 38 -28.42 -2.86 16.00
N LEU A 39 -29.41 -3.55 15.44
CA LEU A 39 -29.28 -4.19 14.12
C LEU A 39 -29.16 -3.15 13.00
N ILE A 40 -29.96 -2.08 13.03
CA ILE A 40 -29.82 -0.95 12.10
C ILE A 40 -28.47 -0.27 12.31
N PHE A 41 -28.04 -0.03 13.56
CA PHE A 41 -26.74 0.59 13.85
C PHE A 41 -25.56 -0.29 13.41
N THR A 42 -25.64 -1.61 13.60
CA THR A 42 -24.63 -2.55 13.09
C THR A 42 -24.66 -2.67 11.57
N LEU A 43 -25.82 -2.57 10.93
CA LEU A 43 -25.95 -2.51 9.47
C LEU A 43 -25.44 -1.19 8.91
N THR A 44 -25.74 -0.05 9.54
CA THR A 44 -25.22 1.27 9.13
C THR A 44 -23.74 1.39 9.43
N THR A 45 -23.24 0.88 10.56
CA THR A 45 -21.79 0.87 10.84
C THR A 45 -21.03 -0.14 9.99
N THR A 46 -21.57 -1.31 9.66
CA THR A 46 -20.92 -2.21 8.69
C THR A 46 -20.96 -1.64 7.28
N SER A 47 -22.06 -0.97 6.87
CA SER A 47 -22.14 -0.27 5.57
C SER A 47 -21.42 1.09 5.53
N HIS A 48 -21.08 1.70 6.67
CA HIS A 48 -20.18 2.86 6.80
C HIS A 48 -18.74 2.49 7.18
N SER A 49 -18.45 1.23 7.50
CA SER A 49 -17.07 0.79 7.79
C SER A 49 -16.26 0.50 6.52
N GLU A 50 -16.88 0.58 5.34
CA GLU A 50 -16.13 0.81 4.12
C GLU A 50 -15.79 2.31 4.01
N THR A 51 -14.55 2.62 4.40
CA THR A 51 -13.76 3.85 4.16
C THR A 51 -13.69 4.87 5.29
N PRO A 52 -12.51 4.90 5.95
CA PRO A 52 -11.88 6.16 6.31
C PRO A 52 -10.50 6.23 5.66
N PHE A 53 -10.42 6.39 4.33
CA PHE A 53 -9.16 6.71 3.67
C PHE A 53 -9.37 7.70 2.52
N PRO A 54 -8.97 8.97 2.68
CA PRO A 54 -8.94 9.89 1.55
C PRO A 54 -7.74 9.53 0.68
N TYR A 55 -8.00 8.89 -0.44
CA TYR A 55 -7.02 8.75 -1.52
C TYR A 55 -6.81 10.14 -2.16
N SER A 56 -5.83 10.89 -1.64
CA SER A 56 -5.50 12.25 -2.07
C SER A 56 -5.00 12.37 -3.51
N SER A 57 -4.63 11.27 -4.17
CA SER A 57 -4.25 11.28 -5.59
C SER A 57 -5.45 11.19 -6.54
N PHE A 58 -6.64 10.85 -6.03
CA PHE A 58 -7.84 10.61 -6.84
C PHE A 58 -8.92 11.69 -6.71
N THR A 59 -8.77 12.65 -5.79
CA THR A 59 -9.76 13.75 -5.60
C THR A 59 -9.82 14.73 -6.78
N HIS A 60 -8.75 14.84 -7.59
CA HIS A 60 -8.75 15.66 -8.81
C HIS A 60 -9.63 15.11 -9.95
N ILE A 61 -9.99 13.83 -9.90
CA ILE A 61 -10.77 13.19 -10.97
C ILE A 61 -12.25 13.57 -10.89
N THR A 62 -12.76 13.82 -9.68
CA THR A 62 -14.11 14.32 -9.48
C THR A 62 -14.24 15.81 -9.80
N SER A 63 -13.20 16.61 -9.55
CA SER A 63 -13.25 18.06 -9.83
C SER A 63 -13.11 18.37 -11.33
N PHE A 64 -12.27 17.63 -12.07
CA PHE A 64 -12.06 17.88 -13.50
C PHE A 64 -13.27 17.53 -14.38
N LEU A 65 -14.16 16.64 -13.92
CA LEU A 65 -15.42 16.31 -14.61
C LEU A 65 -16.63 17.07 -14.05
N ALA A 66 -16.50 17.74 -12.91
CA ALA A 66 -17.55 18.55 -12.30
C ALA A 66 -17.48 20.03 -12.70
N SER A 67 -16.39 20.49 -13.32
CA SER A 67 -16.16 21.91 -13.65
C SER A 67 -16.89 22.42 -14.90
N SER A 68 -17.97 21.77 -15.34
CA SER A 68 -18.86 22.29 -16.40
C SER A 68 -20.29 22.46 -15.88
N SER A 69 -20.51 23.43 -14.99
CA SER A 69 -21.62 24.41 -15.03
C SER A 69 -21.63 25.31 -13.76
N PRO A 70 -22.10 26.59 -13.85
CA PRO A 70 -21.77 27.65 -12.90
C PRO A 70 -22.92 28.04 -11.93
N SER A 71 -22.58 28.92 -10.97
CA SER A 71 -23.41 29.71 -10.01
C SER A 71 -23.86 28.97 -8.73
N SER A 72 -23.91 29.53 -7.51
CA SER A 72 -23.64 30.88 -6.97
C SER A 72 -23.64 30.85 -5.42
N SER A 73 -22.62 31.44 -4.80
CA SER A 73 -22.61 32.36 -3.62
C SER A 73 -23.33 32.09 -2.27
N LYS A 74 -22.52 32.32 -1.20
CA LYS A 74 -22.81 32.82 0.19
C LYS A 74 -23.38 31.82 1.22
N SER A 75 -23.10 31.87 2.53
CA SER A 75 -22.07 32.45 3.41
C SER A 75 -22.41 32.11 4.88
N ILE A 76 -21.40 31.88 5.74
CA ILE A 76 -21.29 32.33 7.16
C ILE A 76 -22.01 31.53 8.30
N VAL A 77 -21.22 31.38 9.39
CA VAL A 77 -21.51 31.24 10.85
C VAL A 77 -21.27 29.86 11.51
N GLN A 78 -20.15 29.76 12.25
CA GLN A 78 -20.02 29.01 13.51
C GLN A 78 -20.56 29.87 14.69
N PRO A 79 -20.92 29.29 15.84
CA PRO A 79 -19.94 29.33 16.93
C PRO A 79 -19.88 28.07 17.81
N ALA A 80 -18.79 28.04 18.56
CA ALA A 80 -18.32 27.05 19.53
C ALA A 80 -19.23 26.84 20.75
N THR A 81 -19.05 25.70 21.43
CA THR A 81 -19.15 25.59 22.90
C THR A 81 -18.19 24.51 23.41
N ASP A 82 -17.46 24.87 24.47
CA ASP A 82 -16.50 24.08 25.25
C ASP A 82 -17.18 23.07 26.19
N ALA A 83 -16.48 21.96 26.53
CA ALA A 83 -16.43 21.39 27.89
C ALA A 83 -15.55 20.10 27.98
N ILE A 84 -14.37 20.26 28.58
CA ILE A 84 -13.77 19.51 29.72
C ILE A 84 -13.78 17.96 29.78
N MET A 85 -12.54 17.44 29.79
CA MET A 85 -11.92 16.30 30.53
C MET A 85 -12.72 15.05 30.93
N GLN A 86 -12.18 13.88 30.56
CA GLN A 86 -11.74 12.87 31.55
C GLN A 86 -10.78 11.82 30.96
N GLU A 87 -9.58 11.75 31.54
CA GLU A 87 -8.61 10.65 31.39
C GLU A 87 -9.17 9.37 32.04
N ALA A 88 -9.09 8.26 31.31
CA ALA A 88 -9.27 6.92 31.87
C ALA A 88 -7.93 6.20 31.80
N SER A 89 -7.26 6.14 32.95
CA SER A 89 -6.11 5.29 33.24
C SER A 89 -6.52 3.82 33.32
N LEU A 90 -5.68 2.94 32.80
CA LEU A 90 -5.72 1.49 33.02
C LEU A 90 -4.31 1.00 33.38
N PRO A 91 -4.20 -0.09 34.16
CA PRO A 91 -3.34 -0.15 35.34
C PRO A 91 -1.90 -0.57 35.08
N ASP A 92 -1.05 -0.02 35.94
CA ASP A 92 0.31 -0.39 36.28
C ASP A 92 0.38 -1.86 36.74
N TYR A 93 1.27 -2.66 36.14
CA TYR A 93 1.57 -4.01 36.58
C TYR A 93 3.03 -4.06 37.00
N SER A 94 3.27 -3.55 38.21
CA SER A 94 4.52 -3.73 38.94
C SER A 94 4.40 -4.89 39.92
N ASN A 95 5.42 -5.76 39.89
CA ASN A 95 5.91 -6.61 40.97
C ASN A 95 5.12 -7.89 41.32
N THR A 96 5.61 -9.02 40.81
CA THR A 96 5.51 -10.30 41.51
C THR A 96 6.92 -10.73 41.93
N THR A 97 7.10 -10.81 43.24
CA THR A 97 8.33 -11.14 43.96
C THR A 97 8.49 -12.67 44.08
N LEU A 98 9.68 -13.14 43.68
CA LEU A 98 10.58 -14.15 44.29
C LEU A 98 10.01 -15.38 45.04
N ASP A 99 10.38 -16.59 44.59
CA ASP A 99 11.42 -17.46 45.22
C ASP A 99 11.55 -18.82 44.48
N PRO A 100 12.62 -19.63 44.67
CA PRO A 100 14.02 -19.33 44.97
C PRO A 100 14.98 -19.94 43.92
N SER A 101 16.26 -19.56 44.03
CA SER A 101 17.43 -20.00 43.25
C SER A 101 17.51 -21.50 42.95
N PRO A 102 18.21 -21.85 41.85
CA PRO A 102 19.25 -22.87 41.93
C PRO A 102 20.61 -22.26 41.54
N ASP A 103 21.53 -22.40 42.48
CA ASP A 103 23.00 -22.43 42.39
C ASP A 103 23.68 -21.74 41.20
N ILE A 104 24.39 -20.66 41.54
CA ILE A 104 25.50 -20.11 40.76
C ILE A 104 26.61 -21.17 40.73
N SER A 105 26.68 -21.93 39.65
CA SER A 105 27.93 -22.55 39.22
C SER A 105 28.65 -21.57 38.31
N LEU A 106 29.69 -20.89 38.83
CA LEU A 106 30.71 -20.24 38.00
C LEU A 106 31.36 -21.29 37.08
N PRO A 107 31.36 -21.12 35.75
CA PRO A 107 32.37 -21.75 34.93
C PRO A 107 33.61 -20.86 34.91
N SER A 108 34.72 -21.51 35.21
CA SER A 108 36.11 -21.05 35.17
C SER A 108 36.44 -20.08 34.04
N ASP A 109 37.34 -19.14 34.34
CA ASP A 109 38.42 -18.65 33.48
C ASP A 109 38.27 -18.99 31.99
N GLN A 110 37.39 -18.28 31.29
CA GLN A 110 37.54 -18.10 29.85
C GLN A 110 38.34 -16.83 29.64
N GLU A 111 39.58 -17.04 29.23
CA GLU A 111 40.43 -15.98 28.69
C GLU A 111 39.64 -15.25 27.61
N CYS A 112 39.25 -14.03 27.91
CA CYS A 112 38.34 -13.27 27.09
C CYS A 112 39.10 -12.74 25.87
N ASP A 113 39.12 -13.51 24.79
CA ASP A 113 39.76 -13.02 23.57
C ASP A 113 38.90 -11.90 22.97
N LEU A 114 39.30 -10.67 23.27
CA LEU A 114 38.72 -9.43 22.75
C LEU A 114 38.77 -9.39 21.23
N ASN A 115 39.61 -10.19 20.57
CA ASN A 115 39.78 -10.20 19.11
C ASN A 115 39.14 -11.39 18.40
N SER A 116 38.60 -12.37 19.12
CA SER A 116 37.94 -13.51 18.47
C SER A 116 36.62 -13.07 17.78
N PRO A 117 36.26 -13.70 16.65
CA PRO A 117 35.02 -13.39 15.94
C PRO A 117 33.77 -13.51 16.84
N ILE A 118 32.78 -12.67 16.57
CA ILE A 118 31.53 -12.60 17.30
C ILE A 118 30.56 -13.59 16.70
N ASN A 119 30.08 -14.53 17.52
CA ASN A 119 29.04 -15.45 17.12
C ASN A 119 27.67 -14.78 17.18
N CYS A 120 27.18 -14.30 16.03
CA CYS A 120 25.85 -13.67 15.91
C CYS A 120 24.69 -14.63 16.22
N ALA A 121 24.91 -15.95 16.31
CA ALA A 121 23.88 -16.90 16.74
C ALA A 121 23.76 -17.02 18.26
N ASN A 122 24.63 -16.37 19.03
CA ASN A 122 24.59 -16.37 20.49
C ASN A 122 23.33 -15.61 21.00
N PRO A 123 22.51 -16.22 21.88
CA PRO A 123 21.35 -15.56 22.49
C PRO A 123 21.67 -14.22 23.16
N GLU A 124 22.82 -14.08 23.83
CA GLU A 124 23.20 -12.84 24.51
C GLU A 124 23.37 -11.68 23.53
N VAL A 125 24.05 -11.94 22.40
CA VAL A 125 24.19 -10.97 21.31
C VAL A 125 22.82 -10.58 20.78
N TYR A 126 21.92 -11.55 20.57
CA TYR A 126 20.55 -11.26 20.12
C TYR A 126 19.79 -10.33 21.06
N HIS A 127 19.84 -10.57 22.38
CA HIS A 127 19.18 -9.72 23.37
C HIS A 127 19.74 -8.31 23.41
N ILE A 128 21.07 -8.17 23.31
CA ILE A 128 21.74 -6.87 23.32
C ILE A 128 21.42 -6.08 22.05
N LEU A 129 21.36 -6.74 20.89
CA LEU A 129 20.93 -6.10 19.64
C LEU A 129 19.47 -5.62 19.72
N ILE A 130 18.56 -6.42 20.28
CA ILE A 130 17.16 -6.02 20.50
C ILE A 130 17.10 -4.80 21.42
N LYS A 131 17.79 -4.86 22.57
CA LYS A 131 17.80 -3.77 23.56
C LYS A 131 18.31 -2.47 22.94
N ALA A 132 19.47 -2.50 22.27
CA ALA A 132 20.04 -1.35 21.59
C ALA A 132 19.09 -0.78 20.51
N THR A 133 18.34 -1.65 19.81
CA THR A 133 17.36 -1.22 18.81
C THR A 133 16.15 -0.53 19.43
N ILE A 134 15.62 -1.06 20.54
CA ILE A 134 14.47 -0.46 21.23
C ILE A 134 14.85 0.90 21.83
N GLU A 135 16.05 1.00 22.40
CA GLU A 135 16.58 2.25 22.97
C GLU A 135 16.85 3.30 21.89
N ALA A 136 17.35 2.90 20.72
CA ALA A 136 17.63 3.81 19.61
C ALA A 136 16.39 4.36 18.90
N PHE A 137 15.26 3.65 18.92
CA PHE A 137 14.04 4.04 18.19
C PHE A 137 12.79 4.07 19.11
N PRO A 138 12.67 5.07 20.00
CA PRO A 138 11.57 5.15 20.96
C PRO A 138 10.19 5.38 20.29
N ASP A 139 10.16 6.00 19.12
CA ASP A 139 8.93 6.30 18.37
C ASP A 139 8.44 5.15 17.48
N VAL A 140 9.05 3.98 17.61
CA VAL A 140 8.77 2.79 16.82
C VAL A 140 8.16 1.69 17.70
N HIS A 141 7.05 1.12 17.24
CA HIS A 141 6.46 -0.10 17.80
C HIS A 141 6.98 -1.33 17.04
N PHE A 142 7.76 -2.16 17.70
CA PHE A 142 8.33 -3.38 17.11
C PHE A 142 7.35 -4.54 17.17
N HIS A 143 7.12 -5.21 16.04
CA HIS A 143 6.26 -6.40 15.95
C HIS A 143 7.04 -7.70 16.02
N ARG A 144 8.21 -7.76 15.37
CA ARG A 144 9.00 -8.99 15.28
C ARG A 144 10.46 -8.69 14.94
N PHE A 145 11.38 -9.21 15.74
CA PHE A 145 12.80 -9.27 15.40
C PHE A 145 13.13 -10.59 14.68
N GLY A 146 14.01 -10.50 13.69
CA GLY A 146 14.61 -11.63 12.98
C GLY A 146 15.85 -12.13 13.72
N LYS A 147 16.32 -13.33 13.34
CA LYS A 147 17.57 -13.86 13.90
C LYS A 147 18.76 -13.05 13.36
N PRO A 148 19.73 -12.67 14.22
CA PRO A 148 20.94 -12.03 13.76
C PRO A 148 21.79 -13.00 12.94
N VAL A 149 22.45 -12.47 11.93
CA VAL A 149 23.35 -13.22 11.04
C VAL A 149 24.67 -12.47 10.94
N VAL A 150 25.72 -13.15 10.50
CA VAL A 150 27.04 -12.52 10.30
C VAL A 150 26.91 -11.41 9.26
N GLY A 151 27.44 -10.23 9.58
CA GLY A 151 27.46 -9.05 8.71
C GLY A 151 28.65 -9.10 7.76
N ASP A 152 29.72 -8.39 8.08
CA ASP A 152 30.96 -8.34 7.28
C ASP A 152 31.94 -9.47 7.63
N ASP A 153 32.84 -9.74 6.67
CA ASP A 153 33.93 -10.72 6.80
C ASP A 153 34.91 -10.39 7.94
N ASN A 154 34.85 -9.18 8.49
CA ASN A 154 35.63 -8.76 9.66
C ASN A 154 35.21 -9.48 10.96
N GLY A 155 34.12 -10.26 10.95
CA GLY A 155 33.70 -11.12 12.05
C GLY A 155 33.20 -10.38 13.30
N ARG A 156 33.05 -9.06 13.26
CA ARG A 156 32.64 -8.21 14.41
C ARG A 156 31.31 -7.48 14.19
N SER A 157 30.68 -7.67 13.05
CA SER A 157 29.38 -7.09 12.74
C SER A 157 28.31 -8.16 12.57
N CYS A 158 27.11 -7.87 13.07
CA CYS A 158 25.94 -8.71 12.93
C CYS A 158 24.84 -7.94 12.23
N ASP A 159 24.22 -8.54 11.22
CA ASP A 159 23.05 -7.97 10.57
C ASP A 159 21.79 -8.52 11.25
N MET A 160 20.84 -7.65 11.60
CA MET A 160 19.55 -8.05 12.16
C MET A 160 18.42 -7.31 11.47
N ALA A 161 17.33 -8.02 11.17
CA ALA A 161 16.13 -7.48 10.56
C ALA A 161 14.98 -7.42 11.56
N TRP A 162 14.06 -6.48 11.41
CA TRP A 162 12.84 -6.42 12.20
C TRP A 162 11.65 -5.90 11.41
N ARG A 163 10.46 -6.17 11.94
CA ARG A 163 9.19 -5.62 11.49
C ARG A 163 8.69 -4.62 12.51
N TYR A 164 8.26 -3.46 12.04
CA TYR A 164 7.88 -2.38 12.92
C TYR A 164 6.74 -1.53 12.37
N ARG A 165 6.22 -0.66 13.22
CA ARG A 165 5.25 0.37 12.89
C ARG A 165 5.62 1.65 13.65
N PRO A 166 5.76 2.81 12.99
CA PRO A 166 5.92 4.09 13.68
C PRO A 166 4.67 4.38 14.52
N LYS A 167 4.84 4.84 15.76
CA LYS A 167 3.74 5.19 16.67
C LYS A 167 2.89 6.35 16.12
N THR A 168 3.52 7.24 15.37
CA THR A 168 2.91 8.42 14.72
C THR A 168 2.13 8.08 13.44
N ALA A 169 2.30 6.87 12.89
CA ALA A 169 1.71 6.49 11.62
C ALA A 169 0.21 6.18 11.75
N LYS A 170 -0.62 7.01 11.10
CA LYS A 170 -2.09 6.85 11.01
C LYS A 170 -2.52 5.57 10.28
N ARG A 171 -1.67 4.97 9.45
CA ARG A 171 -1.98 3.74 8.70
C ARG A 171 -1.49 2.47 9.42
N PRO A 172 -2.24 1.35 9.38
CA PRO A 172 -1.82 0.06 9.91
C PRO A 172 -0.82 -0.65 8.97
N GLY A 173 0.28 0.03 8.62
CA GLY A 173 1.37 -0.54 7.83
C GLY A 173 2.41 -1.21 8.74
N ILE A 174 2.77 -2.46 8.44
CA ILE A 174 3.93 -3.12 9.04
C ILE A 174 5.09 -2.99 8.06
N PHE A 175 6.10 -2.23 8.46
CA PHE A 175 7.31 -1.98 7.70
C PHE A 175 8.41 -2.96 8.10
N LYS A 176 9.47 -3.05 7.29
CA LYS A 176 10.62 -3.90 7.54
C LYS A 176 11.90 -3.08 7.44
N ASP A 177 12.75 -3.18 8.44
CA ASP A 177 14.11 -2.63 8.44
C ASP A 177 15.10 -3.78 8.68
N TYR A 178 16.33 -3.59 8.26
CA TYR A 178 17.46 -4.48 8.50
C TYR A 178 18.73 -3.65 8.57
N ARG A 179 19.41 -3.70 9.71
CA ARG A 179 20.60 -2.87 9.94
C ARG A 179 21.77 -3.75 10.34
N ARG A 180 22.96 -3.24 10.01
CA ARG A 180 24.22 -3.79 10.47
C ARG A 180 24.54 -3.22 11.85
N PHE A 181 24.98 -4.05 12.76
CA PHE A 181 25.41 -3.67 14.10
C PHE A 181 26.87 -4.00 14.27
N ASP A 182 27.66 -3.03 14.71
CA ASP A 182 29.03 -3.27 15.14
C ASP A 182 29.00 -3.67 16.61
N VAL A 183 29.52 -4.86 16.92
CA VAL A 183 29.51 -5.43 18.27
C VAL A 183 30.95 -5.51 18.77
N SER A 184 31.14 -5.19 20.04
CA SER A 184 32.42 -5.23 20.75
C SER A 184 32.27 -6.04 22.04
N ARG A 185 33.38 -6.52 22.61
CA ARG A 185 33.41 -7.15 23.93
C ARG A 185 34.07 -6.21 24.93
N SER A 186 33.48 -6.07 26.11
CA SER A 186 34.09 -5.36 27.24
C SER A 186 35.23 -6.17 27.87
N ALA A 187 36.05 -5.52 28.70
CA ALA A 187 37.06 -6.18 29.53
C ALA A 187 36.48 -7.21 30.52
N THR A 188 35.15 -7.18 30.72
CA THR A 188 34.38 -8.13 31.55
C THR A 188 33.64 -9.18 30.72
N CYS A 189 34.01 -9.37 29.45
CA CYS A 189 33.39 -10.32 28.51
C CYS A 189 31.92 -10.09 28.16
N VAL A 190 31.40 -8.89 28.39
CA VAL A 190 30.03 -8.54 28.03
C VAL A 190 30.01 -7.97 26.62
N TYR A 191 29.06 -8.38 25.80
CA TYR A 191 28.87 -7.80 24.46
C TYR A 191 28.27 -6.38 24.56
N LEU A 192 28.75 -5.47 23.72
CA LEU A 192 28.27 -4.09 23.64
C LEU A 192 28.11 -3.69 22.17
N VAL A 193 26.99 -3.04 21.84
CA VAL A 193 26.79 -2.46 20.51
C VAL A 193 27.52 -1.13 20.45
N SER A 194 28.57 -1.04 19.62
CA SER A 194 29.31 0.21 19.43
C SER A 194 28.63 1.14 18.43
N LYS A 195 27.99 0.58 17.41
CA LYS A 195 27.33 1.36 16.36
C LYS A 195 26.15 0.60 15.76
N ILE A 196 25.08 1.33 15.48
CA ILE A 196 23.97 0.86 14.65
C ILE A 196 24.13 1.51 13.28
N GLY A 197 24.11 0.69 12.23
CA GLY A 197 24.18 1.14 10.85
C GLY A 197 22.97 1.96 10.44
N GLU A 198 23.02 2.50 9.23
CA GLU A 198 21.90 3.22 8.63
C GLU A 198 20.78 2.25 8.21
N TYR A 199 19.65 2.82 7.81
CA TYR A 199 18.50 2.08 7.28
C TYR A 199 18.92 1.13 6.16
N HIS A 200 18.48 -0.14 6.23
CA HIS A 200 18.75 -1.18 5.23
C HIS A 200 20.23 -1.54 5.00
N THR A 201 21.14 -1.21 5.93
CA THR A 201 22.55 -1.61 5.84
C THR A 201 22.80 -3.11 6.09
N GLY A 202 21.89 -3.79 6.78
CA GLY A 202 22.05 -5.19 7.20
C GLY A 202 21.66 -6.20 6.12
N LEU A 203 22.33 -6.17 4.96
CA LEU A 203 21.96 -6.92 3.76
C LEU A 203 21.84 -8.44 3.98
N ASN A 204 22.63 -9.03 4.88
CA ASN A 204 22.59 -10.48 5.12
C ASN A 204 21.36 -10.92 5.90
N ALA A 205 20.80 -10.04 6.74
CA ALA A 205 19.56 -10.30 7.47
C ALA A 205 18.31 -10.16 6.57
N ARG A 206 18.49 -9.73 5.32
CA ARG A 206 17.42 -9.75 4.33
C ARG A 206 17.09 -11.19 3.98
N LYS A 207 15.87 -11.63 4.32
CA LYS A 207 15.26 -12.77 3.63
C LYS A 207 15.32 -12.52 2.13
N LYS A 208 16.24 -13.17 1.43
CA LYS A 208 16.20 -13.26 -0.03
C LYS A 208 14.81 -13.79 -0.36
N LYS A 209 14.06 -13.07 -1.20
CA LYS A 209 12.97 -13.75 -1.91
C LYS A 209 13.68 -14.88 -2.62
N THR A 210 13.36 -16.12 -2.27
CA THR A 210 13.74 -17.26 -3.08
C THR A 210 13.05 -17.02 -4.42
N ASN A 211 13.73 -16.32 -5.33
CA ASN A 211 13.61 -16.69 -6.72
C ASN A 211 13.94 -18.17 -6.68
N MET A 212 12.97 -19.00 -7.03
CA MET A 212 13.23 -20.40 -7.35
C MET A 212 14.33 -20.41 -8.40
N THR A 213 15.57 -20.37 -7.93
CA THR A 213 16.73 -20.83 -8.64
C THR A 213 16.45 -22.30 -8.72
N MET A 214 16.05 -22.72 -9.92
CA MET A 214 15.91 -24.11 -10.31
C MET A 214 17.26 -24.76 -10.03
N ASN A 215 17.42 -25.32 -8.83
CA ASN A 215 18.45 -26.31 -8.59
C ASN A 215 18.09 -27.52 -9.44
N GLU A 216 19.11 -28.06 -10.11
CA GLU A 216 19.10 -29.17 -11.06
C GLU A 216 18.75 -30.54 -10.43
N ALA A 217 17.80 -30.55 -9.50
CA ALA A 217 17.30 -31.74 -8.84
C ALA A 217 15.77 -31.75 -8.94
N ASN A 218 15.22 -31.87 -10.15
CA ASN A 218 13.86 -32.37 -10.38
C ASN A 218 13.53 -32.54 -11.88
N LYS A 219 14.12 -33.57 -12.51
CA LYS A 219 13.76 -33.99 -13.87
C LYS A 219 12.41 -34.75 -13.94
N GLN A 220 11.88 -35.14 -12.79
CA GLN A 220 10.59 -35.83 -12.68
C GLN A 220 9.40 -34.87 -12.43
N ASP A 221 9.65 -33.68 -11.85
CA ASP A 221 8.62 -32.70 -11.47
C ASP A 221 8.27 -31.73 -12.61
N SER A 222 9.13 -31.63 -13.64
CA SER A 222 8.89 -30.74 -14.80
C SER A 222 7.72 -31.21 -15.66
N PHE A 223 7.55 -32.53 -15.84
CA PHE A 223 6.56 -33.12 -16.74
C PHE A 223 5.12 -32.92 -16.23
N GLN A 224 4.93 -33.02 -14.91
CA GLN A 224 3.64 -32.80 -14.26
C GLN A 224 3.27 -31.30 -14.24
N SER A 225 4.27 -30.43 -14.06
CA SER A 225 4.09 -28.97 -14.09
C SER A 225 3.69 -28.47 -15.48
N GLU A 226 4.29 -29.00 -16.55
CA GLU A 226 4.04 -28.55 -17.92
C GLU A 226 2.66 -29.01 -18.42
N TYR A 227 2.25 -30.25 -18.10
CA TYR A 227 0.91 -30.75 -18.42
C TYR A 227 -0.18 -29.98 -17.66
N GLN A 228 0.08 -29.65 -16.39
CA GLN A 228 -0.84 -28.84 -15.59
C GLN A 228 -0.91 -27.40 -16.11
N LEU A 229 0.20 -26.84 -16.61
CA LEU A 229 0.22 -25.53 -17.26
C LEU A 229 -0.55 -25.54 -18.59
N GLU A 230 -0.36 -26.58 -19.41
CA GLU A 230 -1.05 -26.77 -20.69
C GLU A 230 -2.56 -26.88 -20.49
N SER A 231 -3.01 -27.72 -19.56
CA SER A 231 -4.45 -27.90 -19.28
C SER A 231 -5.11 -26.62 -18.76
N ARG A 232 -4.42 -25.87 -17.89
CA ARG A 232 -4.88 -24.54 -17.42
C ARG A 232 -4.93 -23.53 -18.55
N PHE A 233 -3.92 -23.49 -19.42
CA PHE A 233 -3.89 -22.56 -20.55
C PHE A 233 -4.96 -22.87 -21.59
N LYS A 234 -5.18 -24.16 -21.88
CA LYS A 234 -6.20 -24.64 -22.84
C LYS A 234 -7.63 -24.35 -22.37
N SER A 235 -7.90 -24.51 -21.09
CA SER A 235 -9.20 -24.17 -20.50
C SER A 235 -9.39 -22.67 -20.23
N GLY A 236 -8.29 -21.92 -20.27
CA GLY A 236 -8.24 -20.49 -20.00
C GLY A 236 -8.98 -19.67 -21.05
N LYS A 237 -9.63 -18.59 -20.58
CA LYS A 237 -10.18 -17.54 -21.42
C LYS A 237 -9.44 -16.25 -21.15
N TYR A 238 -9.08 -15.55 -22.23
CA TYR A 238 -8.18 -14.41 -22.18
C TYR A 238 -8.82 -13.18 -22.83
N LEU A 239 -8.43 -12.01 -22.34
CA LEU A 239 -8.75 -10.71 -22.88
C LEU A 239 -7.46 -9.91 -23.02
N VAL A 240 -7.18 -9.37 -24.19
CA VAL A 240 -6.02 -8.50 -24.44
C VAL A 240 -6.48 -7.21 -25.08
N TYR A 241 -5.85 -6.11 -24.68
CA TYR A 241 -6.00 -4.80 -25.29
C TYR A 241 -4.71 -4.45 -26.02
N LEU A 242 -4.81 -4.11 -27.30
CA LEU A 242 -3.68 -3.73 -28.14
C LEU A 242 -3.87 -2.32 -28.70
N GLY A 243 -2.78 -1.55 -28.72
CA GLY A 243 -2.77 -0.19 -29.26
C GLY A 243 -3.67 0.76 -28.48
N GLY A 244 -4.37 1.64 -29.18
CA GLY A 244 -5.24 2.66 -28.59
C GLY A 244 -4.53 3.97 -28.25
N GLY A 245 -5.32 5.03 -28.07
CA GLY A 245 -4.81 6.38 -27.82
C GLY A 245 -4.39 6.63 -26.36
N ASP A 246 -4.49 5.64 -25.49
CA ASP A 246 -4.09 5.76 -24.08
C ASP A 246 -2.58 5.78 -23.89
N ARG A 247 -1.81 5.31 -24.89
CA ARG A 247 -0.35 5.37 -24.86
C ARG A 247 0.13 6.81 -24.79
N CYS A 248 1.16 7.02 -23.96
CA CYS A 248 1.82 8.31 -23.72
C CYS A 248 0.91 9.42 -23.15
N LYS A 249 -0.32 9.10 -22.74
CA LYS A 249 -1.15 10.02 -21.94
C LYS A 249 -0.66 10.03 -20.49
N GLY A 250 -1.09 11.03 -19.71
CA GLY A 250 -0.73 11.11 -18.29
C GLY A 250 -1.10 9.83 -17.53
N MET A 251 -0.35 9.51 -16.46
CA MET A 251 -0.45 8.20 -15.81
C MET A 251 -1.86 7.91 -15.29
N ASN A 252 -2.56 8.92 -14.79
CA ASN A 252 -3.95 8.78 -14.35
C ASN A 252 -4.89 8.33 -15.47
N HIS A 253 -4.67 8.81 -16.70
CA HIS A 253 -5.46 8.40 -17.88
C HIS A 253 -5.16 6.94 -18.22
N TYR A 254 -3.88 6.57 -18.29
CA TYR A 254 -3.46 5.19 -18.50
C TYR A 254 -4.09 4.25 -17.45
N LEU A 255 -4.01 4.61 -16.17
CA LEU A 255 -4.60 3.82 -15.08
C LEU A 255 -6.11 3.69 -15.23
N TRP A 256 -6.82 4.77 -15.58
CA TRP A 256 -8.26 4.72 -15.86
C TRP A 256 -8.62 3.64 -16.89
N SER A 257 -7.83 3.55 -17.95
CA SER A 257 -7.97 2.57 -19.02
C SER A 257 -7.56 1.16 -18.59
N LEU A 258 -6.45 1.02 -17.86
CA LEU A 258 -6.02 -0.25 -17.29
C LEU A 258 -7.11 -0.84 -16.38
N PHE A 259 -7.66 -0.07 -15.44
CA PHE A 259 -8.72 -0.56 -14.56
C PHE A 259 -10.03 -0.82 -15.28
N CYS A 260 -10.31 -0.11 -16.37
CA CYS A 260 -11.42 -0.46 -17.24
C CYS A 260 -11.23 -1.85 -17.86
N SER A 261 -10.05 -2.11 -18.43
CA SER A 261 -9.73 -3.43 -19.03
C SER A 261 -9.76 -4.55 -17.99
N LEU A 262 -9.25 -4.30 -16.77
CA LEU A 262 -9.27 -5.27 -15.67
C LEU A 262 -10.68 -5.53 -15.15
N GLY A 263 -11.50 -4.47 -15.06
CA GLY A 263 -12.91 -4.58 -14.70
C GLY A 263 -13.72 -5.37 -15.73
N GLU A 264 -13.47 -5.16 -17.02
CA GLU A 264 -14.08 -5.95 -18.09
C GLU A 264 -13.64 -7.41 -18.04
N ALA A 265 -12.33 -7.67 -17.88
CA ALA A 265 -11.80 -9.03 -17.74
C ALA A 265 -12.49 -9.79 -16.59
N ARG A 266 -12.66 -9.13 -15.44
CA ARG A 266 -13.38 -9.68 -14.29
C ARG A 266 -14.86 -9.93 -14.60
N PHE A 267 -15.53 -9.00 -15.28
CA PHE A 267 -16.93 -9.16 -15.69
C PHE A 267 -17.12 -10.35 -16.64
N LEU A 268 -16.19 -10.55 -17.58
CA LEU A 268 -16.22 -11.65 -18.56
C LEU A 268 -15.69 -12.98 -18.01
N ASN A 269 -15.21 -13.01 -16.76
CA ASN A 269 -14.48 -14.14 -16.18
C ASN A 269 -13.30 -14.61 -17.06
N ARG A 270 -12.46 -13.66 -17.46
CA ARG A 270 -11.29 -13.87 -18.31
C ARG A 270 -10.02 -13.38 -17.61
N THR A 271 -8.90 -14.00 -17.93
CA THR A 271 -7.58 -13.52 -17.52
C THR A 271 -7.17 -12.35 -18.41
N LEU A 272 -6.80 -11.22 -17.81
CA LEU A 272 -6.30 -10.07 -18.55
C LEU A 272 -4.84 -10.33 -18.97
N VAL A 273 -4.56 -10.26 -20.26
CA VAL A 273 -3.20 -10.23 -20.79
C VAL A 273 -2.76 -8.78 -20.80
N MET A 274 -1.78 -8.46 -19.95
CA MET A 274 -1.35 -7.09 -19.68
C MET A 274 0.01 -6.81 -20.30
N ASP A 275 0.09 -5.73 -21.09
CA ASP A 275 1.35 -5.16 -21.57
C ASP A 275 2.06 -4.46 -20.39
N LEU A 276 3.25 -4.93 -20.04
CA LEU A 276 4.10 -4.31 -19.01
C LEU A 276 4.94 -3.15 -19.56
N SER A 277 4.95 -2.93 -20.87
CA SER A 277 5.58 -1.79 -21.51
C SER A 277 4.66 -0.57 -21.44
N LEU A 278 5.15 0.49 -20.80
CA LEU A 278 4.49 1.77 -20.66
C LEU A 278 5.20 2.83 -21.50
N CYS A 279 4.40 3.79 -21.98
CA CYS A 279 4.92 5.05 -22.47
C CYS A 279 4.72 6.12 -21.40
N LEU A 280 5.82 6.66 -20.88
CA LEU A 280 5.79 7.78 -19.95
C LEU A 280 5.54 9.07 -20.73
N SER A 281 4.50 9.79 -20.33
CA SER A 281 4.14 11.06 -20.96
C SER A 281 5.23 12.11 -20.75
N SER A 282 5.40 12.99 -21.75
CA SER A 282 6.31 14.14 -21.71
C SER A 282 6.15 15.04 -20.48
N MET A 283 4.98 15.05 -19.84
CA MET A 283 4.74 15.79 -18.60
C MET A 283 5.58 15.31 -17.41
N TYR A 284 6.09 14.08 -17.45
CA TYR A 284 6.94 13.50 -16.40
C TYR A 284 8.40 13.35 -16.83
N SER A 285 8.71 13.59 -18.10
CA SER A 285 10.05 13.49 -18.65
C SER A 285 10.81 14.80 -18.47
N SER A 286 12.05 14.70 -18.00
CA SER A 286 12.99 15.82 -17.93
C SER A 286 13.21 16.47 -19.31
N TRP A 287 13.12 15.67 -20.38
CA TRP A 287 13.36 16.07 -21.77
C TRP A 287 12.10 16.64 -22.45
N LYS A 288 10.95 16.65 -21.75
CA LYS A 288 9.64 17.05 -22.29
C LYS A 288 9.25 16.27 -23.55
N GLN A 289 9.70 15.02 -23.66
CA GLN A 289 9.35 14.10 -24.74
C GLN A 289 8.73 12.82 -24.17
N ASN A 290 7.92 12.14 -24.97
CA ASN A 290 7.33 10.87 -24.56
C ASN A 290 8.40 9.78 -24.56
N GLU A 291 8.46 8.98 -23.50
CA GLU A 291 9.44 7.89 -23.35
C GLU A 291 8.73 6.54 -23.40
N GLU A 292 8.82 5.86 -24.54
CA GLU A 292 8.26 4.51 -24.73
C GLU A 292 9.17 3.45 -24.08
N GLY A 293 8.58 2.30 -23.70
CA GLY A 293 9.35 1.13 -23.25
C GLY A 293 9.67 1.10 -21.76
N LYS A 294 9.09 1.99 -20.95
CA LYS A 294 9.25 1.95 -19.49
C LYS A 294 8.56 0.73 -18.91
N ASP A 295 9.19 0.06 -17.96
CA ASP A 295 8.58 -1.09 -17.32
C ASP A 295 7.53 -0.66 -16.28
N PHE A 296 6.33 -1.25 -16.35
CA PHE A 296 5.26 -1.04 -15.38
C PHE A 296 5.69 -1.26 -13.93
N ARG A 297 6.63 -2.20 -13.69
CA ARG A 297 7.16 -2.57 -12.38
C ARG A 297 8.04 -1.49 -11.75
N PHE A 298 8.43 -0.46 -12.51
CA PHE A 298 9.07 0.73 -11.93
C PHE A 298 8.10 1.47 -11.01
N TYR A 299 6.83 1.56 -11.41
CA TYR A 299 5.84 2.42 -10.77
C TYR A 299 4.85 1.65 -9.89
N PHE A 300 4.55 0.39 -10.24
CA PHE A 300 3.52 -0.41 -9.57
C PHE A 300 3.98 -1.82 -9.23
N ASP A 301 3.32 -2.43 -8.24
CA ASP A 301 3.58 -3.80 -7.80
C ASP A 301 2.76 -4.80 -8.65
N PHE A 302 3.36 -5.23 -9.77
CA PHE A 302 2.75 -6.24 -10.64
C PHE A 302 2.56 -7.59 -9.93
N GLU A 303 3.47 -7.97 -9.05
CA GLU A 303 3.40 -9.25 -8.34
C GLU A 303 2.18 -9.31 -7.42
N GLN A 304 1.92 -8.23 -6.70
CA GLN A 304 0.70 -8.10 -5.91
C GLN A 304 -0.55 -8.09 -6.80
N LEU A 305 -0.52 -7.36 -7.92
CA LEU A 305 -1.65 -7.30 -8.84
C LEU A 305 -2.00 -8.70 -9.39
N ARG A 306 -0.98 -9.44 -9.84
CA ARG A 306 -1.08 -10.83 -10.32
C ARG A 306 -1.57 -11.79 -9.23
N ALA A 307 -1.17 -11.59 -7.98
CA ALA A 307 -1.65 -12.41 -6.86
C ALA A 307 -3.12 -12.12 -6.49
N SER A 308 -3.60 -10.90 -6.76
CA SER A 308 -4.93 -10.44 -6.33
C SER A 308 -5.97 -10.49 -7.46
N ALA A 309 -5.54 -10.59 -8.72
CA ALA A 309 -6.39 -10.64 -9.90
C ALA A 309 -5.83 -11.59 -10.97
N SER A 310 -6.71 -12.13 -11.81
CA SER A 310 -6.32 -12.96 -12.95
C SER A 310 -5.67 -12.11 -14.05
N VAL A 311 -4.37 -11.86 -13.92
CA VAL A 311 -3.55 -11.10 -14.86
C VAL A 311 -2.32 -11.92 -15.25
N ILE A 312 -1.92 -11.86 -16.52
CA ILE A 312 -0.70 -12.47 -17.03
C ILE A 312 0.09 -11.44 -17.84
N ASP A 313 1.42 -11.50 -17.76
CA ASP A 313 2.32 -10.71 -18.60
C ASP A 313 2.12 -11.09 -20.07
N GLN A 314 1.97 -10.08 -20.92
CA GLN A 314 1.84 -10.22 -22.35
C GLN A 314 2.99 -11.01 -22.99
N HIS A 315 4.24 -10.78 -22.59
CA HIS A 315 5.38 -11.49 -23.18
C HIS A 315 5.28 -13.00 -22.89
N GLN A 316 5.08 -13.35 -21.61
CA GLN A 316 4.87 -14.74 -21.18
C GLN A 316 3.65 -15.38 -21.87
N PHE A 317 2.57 -14.62 -22.03
CA PHE A 317 1.36 -15.10 -22.70
C PHE A 317 1.62 -15.47 -24.16
N TRP A 318 2.30 -14.63 -24.93
CA TRP A 318 2.52 -14.88 -26.36
C TRP A 318 3.43 -16.08 -26.61
N THR A 319 4.49 -16.26 -25.82
CA THR A 319 5.36 -17.45 -25.90
C THR A 319 4.55 -18.73 -25.78
N ASN A 320 3.63 -18.79 -24.82
CA ASN A 320 2.75 -19.95 -24.63
C ASN A 320 1.66 -20.04 -25.70
N TRP A 321 1.08 -18.90 -26.08
CA TRP A 321 0.00 -18.84 -27.07
C TRP A 321 0.43 -19.39 -28.43
N GLU A 322 1.62 -19.06 -28.91
CA GLU A 322 2.14 -19.54 -30.20
C GLU A 322 2.31 -21.06 -30.24
N LEU A 323 2.78 -21.65 -29.14
CA LEU A 323 2.92 -23.10 -28.99
C LEU A 323 1.54 -23.78 -28.97
N TRP A 324 0.63 -23.29 -28.11
CA TRP A 324 -0.65 -23.95 -27.87
C TRP A 324 -1.70 -23.70 -28.96
N ARG A 325 -1.64 -22.56 -29.65
CA ARG A 325 -2.53 -22.27 -30.78
C ARG A 325 -2.34 -23.28 -31.91
N LYS A 326 -1.09 -23.65 -32.22
CA LYS A 326 -0.76 -24.67 -33.23
C LYS A 326 -1.29 -26.05 -32.84
N LYS A 327 -1.16 -26.42 -31.55
CA LYS A 327 -1.58 -27.73 -31.04
C LYS A 327 -3.10 -27.87 -30.86
N ASN A 328 -3.77 -26.85 -30.32
CA ASN A 328 -5.14 -26.95 -29.81
C ASN A 328 -6.20 -26.17 -30.65
N LYS A 329 -5.81 -25.53 -31.76
CA LYS A 329 -6.72 -24.74 -32.63
C LYS A 329 -7.55 -23.70 -31.85
N LEU A 330 -6.89 -22.94 -30.97
CA LEU A 330 -7.53 -21.91 -30.16
C LEU A 330 -8.06 -20.75 -31.02
N ASN A 331 -9.32 -20.36 -30.82
CA ASN A 331 -9.97 -19.28 -31.56
C ASN A 331 -9.66 -17.89 -30.99
N VAL A 332 -9.59 -16.90 -31.88
CA VAL A 332 -9.40 -15.48 -31.55
C VAL A 332 -10.57 -14.67 -32.07
N ARG A 333 -11.15 -13.81 -31.23
CA ARG A 333 -12.15 -12.83 -31.61
C ARG A 333 -11.53 -11.43 -31.63
N LEU A 334 -11.41 -10.84 -32.81
CA LEU A 334 -11.05 -9.44 -32.97
C LEU A 334 -12.27 -8.54 -32.72
N VAL A 335 -12.09 -7.49 -31.93
CA VAL A 335 -13.11 -6.50 -31.60
C VAL A 335 -12.49 -5.11 -31.71
N GLU A 336 -12.88 -4.36 -32.74
CA GLU A 336 -12.29 -3.06 -33.04
C GLU A 336 -13.14 -1.87 -32.57
N ASP A 337 -14.44 -2.10 -32.33
CA ASP A 337 -15.38 -1.07 -31.89
C ASP A 337 -15.57 -1.10 -30.35
N TYR A 338 -15.37 0.05 -29.70
CA TYR A 338 -15.60 0.23 -28.26
C TYR A 338 -17.09 0.15 -27.89
N ARG A 339 -17.99 0.38 -28.85
CA ARG A 339 -19.46 0.31 -28.64
C ARG A 339 -19.95 -1.12 -28.43
N ILE A 340 -19.13 -2.12 -28.75
CA ILE A 340 -19.44 -3.51 -28.41
C ILE A 340 -19.28 -3.68 -26.90
N THR A 341 -20.42 -3.78 -26.21
CA THR A 341 -20.46 -3.84 -24.75
C THR A 341 -19.98 -5.20 -24.20
N PRO A 342 -19.46 -5.23 -22.97
CA PRO A 342 -19.08 -6.46 -22.28
C PRO A 342 -20.21 -7.49 -22.24
N SER A 343 -21.47 -7.04 -22.10
CA SER A 343 -22.64 -7.92 -22.13
C SER A 343 -22.77 -8.70 -23.43
N LYS A 344 -22.47 -8.08 -24.58
CA LYS A 344 -22.45 -8.78 -25.88
C LYS A 344 -21.30 -9.79 -25.94
N LEU A 345 -20.13 -9.44 -25.38
CA LEU A 345 -18.96 -10.32 -25.35
C LEU A 345 -19.06 -11.48 -24.37
N SER A 346 -19.91 -11.40 -23.36
CA SER A 346 -20.15 -12.49 -22.39
C SER A 346 -20.55 -13.82 -23.05
N ARG A 347 -21.21 -13.74 -24.21
CA ARG A 347 -21.69 -14.90 -24.98
C ARG A 347 -20.61 -15.52 -25.87
N VAL A 348 -19.48 -14.86 -26.03
CA VAL A 348 -18.40 -15.28 -26.92
C VAL A 348 -17.62 -16.42 -26.28
N LYS A 349 -17.55 -17.56 -26.99
CA LYS A 349 -16.84 -18.77 -26.55
C LYS A 349 -15.36 -18.80 -26.93
N ASP A 350 -14.91 -17.86 -27.76
CA ASP A 350 -13.52 -17.79 -28.22
C ASP A 350 -12.53 -17.69 -27.05
N ALA A 351 -11.38 -18.36 -27.20
CA ALA A 351 -10.36 -18.46 -26.15
C ALA A 351 -9.74 -17.09 -25.87
N LEU A 352 -9.42 -16.32 -26.93
CA LEU A 352 -8.87 -14.97 -26.82
C LEU A 352 -9.83 -13.94 -27.41
N ILE A 353 -10.16 -12.91 -26.64
CA ILE A 353 -10.78 -11.68 -27.15
C ILE A 353 -9.67 -10.64 -27.27
N LEU A 354 -9.54 -10.07 -28.47
CA LEU A 354 -8.55 -9.06 -28.80
C LEU A 354 -9.25 -7.74 -29.09
N ARG A 355 -9.17 -6.81 -28.14
CA ARG A 355 -9.61 -5.42 -28.31
C ARG A 355 -8.48 -4.67 -29.02
N LYS A 356 -8.71 -4.25 -30.25
CA LYS A 356 -7.74 -3.46 -31.02
C LYS A 356 -8.43 -2.25 -31.59
N PHE A 357 -8.26 -1.12 -30.94
CA PHE A 357 -8.85 0.12 -31.41
C PHE A 357 -7.98 0.77 -32.48
N GLY A 358 -8.60 1.54 -33.38
CA GLY A 358 -7.89 2.27 -34.42
C GLY A 358 -7.03 3.43 -33.89
N ASN A 359 -6.59 4.30 -34.79
CA ASN A 359 -5.70 5.43 -34.44
C ASN A 359 -6.44 6.76 -34.23
N VAL A 360 -7.76 6.78 -34.45
CA VAL A 360 -8.55 8.02 -34.39
C VAL A 360 -9.01 8.27 -32.95
N GLU A 361 -8.45 9.32 -32.34
CA GLU A 361 -8.91 9.83 -31.05
C GLU A 361 -10.24 10.59 -31.21
N PRO A 362 -11.16 10.55 -30.22
CA PRO A 362 -11.04 9.91 -28.91
C PRO A 362 -11.70 8.51 -28.84
N ASP A 363 -12.06 7.95 -29.98
CA ASP A 363 -12.79 6.67 -30.09
C ASP A 363 -11.87 5.46 -29.87
N ASN A 364 -10.56 5.68 -29.83
CA ASN A 364 -9.55 4.65 -29.63
C ASN A 364 -9.08 4.48 -28.17
N TYR A 365 -9.70 5.16 -27.20
CA TYR A 365 -9.34 5.04 -25.79
C TYR A 365 -10.07 3.86 -25.13
N TRP A 366 -9.35 3.05 -24.38
CA TRP A 366 -9.87 1.82 -23.76
C TRP A 366 -10.94 2.13 -22.71
N TYR A 367 -10.78 3.22 -21.95
CA TYR A 367 -11.74 3.60 -20.91
C TYR A 367 -13.16 3.82 -21.47
N ARG A 368 -13.32 4.10 -22.77
CA ARG A 368 -14.62 4.24 -23.43
C ARG A 368 -15.48 2.99 -23.31
N VAL A 369 -14.87 1.80 -23.24
CA VAL A 369 -15.57 0.52 -23.05
C VAL A 369 -16.36 0.50 -21.73
N CYS A 370 -15.87 1.19 -20.70
CA CYS A 370 -16.50 1.29 -19.39
C CYS A 370 -17.41 2.52 -19.21
N GLN A 371 -17.64 3.29 -20.28
CA GLN A 371 -18.58 4.40 -20.26
C GLN A 371 -20.00 3.95 -20.65
N ARG A 372 -20.96 4.86 -20.52
CA ARG A 372 -22.37 4.68 -20.93
C ARG A 372 -22.98 3.43 -20.28
N GLU A 373 -23.51 2.51 -21.09
CA GLU A 373 -24.21 1.28 -20.68
C GLU A 373 -23.35 0.36 -19.81
N SER A 374 -22.03 0.35 -20.01
CA SER A 374 -21.11 -0.51 -19.25
C SER A 374 -20.73 0.08 -17.88
N LYS A 375 -21.05 1.35 -17.62
CA LYS A 375 -20.62 2.07 -16.40
C LYS A 375 -21.19 1.45 -15.12
N SER A 376 -22.42 0.95 -15.18
CA SER A 376 -23.07 0.26 -14.05
C SER A 376 -22.60 -1.19 -13.89
N LEU A 377 -22.11 -1.80 -14.98
CA LEU A 377 -21.72 -3.22 -15.02
C LEU A 377 -20.28 -3.43 -14.58
N ILE A 378 -19.37 -2.56 -15.01
CA ILE A 378 -17.94 -2.69 -14.72
C ILE A 378 -17.57 -1.89 -13.48
N ARG A 379 -17.22 -2.60 -12.41
CA ARG A 379 -16.56 -2.00 -11.24
C ARG A 379 -15.06 -1.94 -11.48
N ARG A 380 -14.48 -0.73 -11.36
CA ARG A 380 -13.04 -0.50 -11.49
C ARG A 380 -12.33 -0.77 -10.16
N PRO A 381 -11.45 -1.78 -10.07
CA PRO A 381 -10.90 -2.22 -8.80
C PRO A 381 -9.63 -1.46 -8.43
N TRP A 382 -9.76 -0.16 -8.16
CA TRP A 382 -8.63 0.74 -7.83
C TRP A 382 -7.75 0.25 -6.67
N HIS A 383 -8.37 -0.41 -5.69
CA HIS A 383 -7.69 -0.94 -4.49
C HIS A 383 -6.68 -2.07 -4.77
N LEU A 384 -6.73 -2.70 -5.94
CA LEU A 384 -5.84 -3.82 -6.27
C LEU A 384 -4.44 -3.37 -6.69
N LEU A 385 -4.31 -2.13 -7.17
CA LEU A 385 -3.03 -1.61 -7.61
C LEU A 385 -2.29 -1.00 -6.43
N LYS A 386 -1.14 -1.59 -6.11
CA LYS A 386 -0.20 -1.00 -5.16
C LYS A 386 0.93 -0.34 -5.92
N LYS A 387 1.44 0.78 -5.37
CA LYS A 387 2.67 1.40 -5.85
C LYS A 387 3.85 0.45 -5.68
N SER A 388 4.87 0.65 -6.52
CA SER A 388 6.11 -0.11 -6.52
C SER A 388 6.72 -0.16 -5.12
N PRO A 389 7.09 -1.36 -4.61
CA PRO A 389 7.78 -1.49 -3.34
C PRO A 389 9.05 -0.63 -3.29
N ARG A 390 9.78 -0.54 -4.41
CA ARG A 390 11.04 0.21 -4.52
C ARG A 390 10.87 1.69 -4.22
N LEU A 391 9.80 2.30 -4.73
CA LEU A 391 9.50 3.72 -4.47
C LEU A 391 9.01 3.92 -3.03
N LYS A 392 8.26 2.96 -2.49
CA LYS A 392 7.87 3.00 -1.08
C LYS A 392 9.08 2.89 -0.15
N ASP A 393 10.04 2.04 -0.48
CA ASP A 393 11.25 1.85 0.33
C ASP A 393 12.09 3.14 0.38
N ILE A 394 12.17 3.89 -0.73
CA ILE A 394 12.78 5.24 -0.75
C ILE A 394 12.02 6.18 0.19
N ALA A 395 10.70 6.27 0.08
CA ALA A 395 9.90 7.14 0.95
C ALA A 395 10.05 6.79 2.45
N LEU A 396 10.18 5.49 2.77
CA LEU A 396 10.44 5.02 4.14
C LEU A 396 11.84 5.40 4.62
N ALA A 397 12.84 5.33 3.75
CA ALA A 397 14.20 5.74 4.07
C ALA A 397 14.29 7.26 4.32
N ILE A 398 13.57 8.08 3.53
CA ILE A 398 13.43 9.53 3.77
C ILE A 398 12.79 9.76 5.15
N ALA A 399 11.64 9.12 5.42
CA ALA A 399 10.95 9.27 6.70
C ALA A 399 11.84 8.84 7.89
N SER A 400 12.65 7.79 7.71
CA SER A 400 13.61 7.35 8.73
C SER A 400 14.77 8.31 8.92
N LYS A 401 15.24 9.00 7.88
CA LYS A 401 16.30 10.04 7.99
C LYS A 401 15.79 11.31 8.67
N LEU A 402 14.48 11.54 8.62
CA LEU A 402 13.79 12.62 9.33
C LEU A 402 13.24 12.17 10.70
N ASP A 403 13.74 11.06 11.24
CA ASP A 403 13.39 10.49 12.54
C ASP A 403 11.89 10.28 12.78
N TRP A 404 11.08 10.15 11.72
CA TRP A 404 9.61 10.09 11.81
C TRP A 404 8.96 11.29 12.51
N ASP A 405 9.72 12.37 12.72
CA ASP A 405 9.27 13.61 13.34
C ASP A 405 9.45 14.80 12.40
N PHE A 406 8.59 14.82 11.38
CA PHE A 406 8.56 15.90 10.40
C PHE A 406 7.13 16.21 9.97
N ASP A 407 6.95 17.44 9.51
CA ASP A 407 5.73 17.91 8.86
C ASP A 407 5.93 17.98 7.35
N VAL A 408 4.85 17.84 6.59
CA VAL A 408 4.95 17.80 5.12
C VAL A 408 4.02 18.81 4.49
N VAL A 409 4.57 19.56 3.53
CA VAL A 409 3.85 20.51 2.70
C VAL A 409 3.86 20.02 1.26
N LEU A 410 2.69 19.77 0.69
CA LEU A 410 2.52 19.47 -0.72
C LEU A 410 2.14 20.76 -1.46
N VAL A 411 3.02 21.21 -2.35
CA VAL A 411 2.88 22.46 -3.11
C VAL A 411 2.44 22.11 -4.53
N LEU A 412 1.21 22.45 -4.89
CA LEU A 412 0.63 22.15 -6.21
C LEU A 412 0.63 23.36 -7.16
N ARG A 413 0.92 24.56 -6.65
CA ARG A 413 1.02 25.81 -7.40
C ARG A 413 2.33 26.53 -7.10
N PRO A 414 2.73 27.48 -7.97
CA PRO A 414 3.89 28.32 -7.71
C PRO A 414 3.82 28.96 -6.33
N TYR A 415 4.96 28.96 -5.65
CA TYR A 415 5.11 29.54 -4.33
C TYR A 415 4.62 31.00 -4.30
N LYS A 416 3.94 31.35 -3.21
CA LYS A 416 3.49 32.71 -2.89
C LYS A 416 3.85 33.01 -1.44
N ASP A 417 4.05 34.29 -1.14
CA ASP A 417 4.41 34.75 0.20
C ASP A 417 3.40 34.34 1.27
N ASP A 418 2.11 34.21 0.91
CA ASP A 418 1.01 33.76 1.79
C ASP A 418 1.22 32.34 2.36
N LEU A 419 2.09 31.52 1.74
CA LEU A 419 2.42 30.19 2.27
C LEU A 419 3.13 30.30 3.63
N LEU A 420 4.00 31.30 3.81
CA LEU A 420 4.72 31.51 5.08
C LEU A 420 3.76 31.73 6.23
N GLU A 421 2.76 32.59 6.05
CA GLU A 421 1.76 32.89 7.08
C GLU A 421 0.95 31.65 7.44
N THR A 422 0.51 30.90 6.43
CA THR A 422 -0.23 29.65 6.64
C THR A 422 0.60 28.60 7.38
N LEU A 423 1.90 28.51 7.09
CA LEU A 423 2.78 27.57 7.78
C LEU A 423 3.06 28.02 9.21
N ARG A 424 3.20 29.31 9.48
CA ARG A 424 3.38 29.85 10.85
C ARG A 424 2.21 29.52 11.78
N GLU A 425 0.98 29.54 11.28
CA GLU A 425 -0.18 29.16 12.08
C GLU A 425 -0.24 27.65 12.36
N LYS A 426 0.34 26.84 11.47
CA LYS A 426 0.15 25.39 11.43
C LYS A 426 1.37 24.58 11.82
N ILE A 427 2.56 25.15 11.90
CA ILE A 427 3.80 24.43 12.22
C ILE A 427 4.57 25.28 13.23
N GLN A 428 5.17 24.62 14.23
CA GLN A 428 6.01 25.29 15.20
C GLN A 428 7.39 25.58 14.60
N ASP A 429 7.97 26.73 14.97
CA ASP A 429 9.32 27.10 14.57
C ASP A 429 10.35 26.03 14.99
N GLY A 430 11.39 25.83 14.18
CA GLY A 430 12.48 24.88 14.40
C GLY A 430 12.20 23.43 13.99
N ARG A 431 11.01 23.10 13.50
CA ARG A 431 10.66 21.73 13.08
C ARG A 431 11.21 21.35 11.70
N ASN A 432 11.40 20.05 11.47
CA ASN A 432 11.70 19.48 10.17
C ASN A 432 10.46 19.57 9.26
N VAL A 433 10.60 20.22 8.11
CA VAL A 433 9.53 20.39 7.12
C VAL A 433 10.01 19.83 5.79
N TYR A 434 9.35 18.78 5.31
CA TYR A 434 9.57 18.25 3.96
C TYR A 434 8.65 18.98 2.97
N ILE A 435 9.22 19.54 1.91
CA ILE A 435 8.48 20.23 0.85
C ILE A 435 8.40 19.31 -0.36
N ALA A 436 7.20 18.76 -0.58
CA ALA A 436 6.85 18.02 -1.79
C ALA A 436 6.41 19.02 -2.87
N THR A 437 7.30 19.32 -3.81
CA THR A 437 7.06 20.26 -4.91
C THR A 437 7.54 19.70 -6.25
N ASP A 438 6.91 20.16 -7.33
CA ASP A 438 7.34 19.93 -8.71
C ASP A 438 8.15 21.15 -9.25
N GLU A 439 8.37 22.18 -8.43
CA GLU A 439 9.17 23.36 -8.79
C GLU A 439 10.66 23.00 -8.93
N SER A 440 11.28 23.42 -10.04
CA SER A 440 12.69 23.16 -10.30
C SER A 440 13.62 24.03 -9.46
N ASP A 441 13.17 25.24 -9.10
CA ASP A 441 13.96 26.16 -8.30
C ASP A 441 13.54 26.14 -6.83
N THR A 442 14.32 25.43 -6.02
CA THR A 442 14.10 25.34 -4.58
C THR A 442 14.46 26.63 -3.83
N ALA A 443 15.18 27.57 -4.46
CA ALA A 443 15.58 28.83 -3.83
C ALA A 443 14.37 29.72 -3.49
N VAL A 444 13.25 29.52 -4.19
CA VAL A 444 11.99 30.22 -3.94
C VAL A 444 11.46 29.97 -2.52
N PHE A 445 11.81 28.83 -1.90
CA PHE A 445 11.48 28.51 -0.51
C PHE A 445 12.53 29.01 0.49
N GLY A 446 13.53 29.78 0.05
CA GLY A 446 14.58 30.36 0.89
C GLY A 446 14.04 31.04 2.17
N PRO A 447 13.00 31.89 2.10
CA PRO A 447 12.43 32.57 3.27
C PRO A 447 11.91 31.64 4.38
N LEU A 448 11.59 30.37 4.07
CA LEU A 448 11.14 29.40 5.07
C LEU A 448 12.31 28.88 5.92
N LYS A 449 13.56 28.97 5.42
CA LYS A 449 14.75 28.43 6.10
C LYS A 449 15.12 29.21 7.36
N ASP A 450 14.65 30.45 7.48
CA ASP A 450 14.87 31.28 8.66
C ASP A 450 14.17 30.72 9.91
N ARG A 451 13.15 29.87 9.72
CA ARG A 451 12.32 29.32 10.81
C ARG A 451 12.24 27.81 10.83
N TYR A 452 12.34 27.14 9.69
CA TYR A 452 12.16 25.70 9.57
C TYR A 452 13.39 25.03 8.99
N ILE A 453 13.62 23.78 9.39
CA ILE A 453 14.63 22.93 8.76
C ILE A 453 13.98 22.29 7.54
N ILE A 454 14.24 22.85 6.37
CA ILE A 454 13.60 22.42 5.11
C ILE A 454 14.36 21.27 4.49
N HIS A 455 13.62 20.27 4.04
CA HIS A 455 14.12 19.17 3.24
C HIS A 455 13.31 19.04 1.94
N PHE A 456 14.00 18.74 0.85
CA PHE A 456 13.42 18.44 -0.46
C PHE A 456 13.72 16.99 -0.85
N LEU A 457 13.06 16.51 -1.90
CA LEU A 457 13.32 15.18 -2.42
C LEU A 457 14.80 15.03 -2.82
N ASP A 458 15.36 15.99 -3.56
CA ASP A 458 16.72 15.90 -4.09
C ASP A 458 17.82 15.93 -3.00
N ASP A 459 17.50 16.33 -1.77
CA ASP A 459 18.42 16.22 -0.62
C ASP A 459 18.72 14.76 -0.25
N PHE A 460 17.90 13.81 -0.74
CA PHE A 460 18.01 12.37 -0.50
C PHE A 460 18.39 11.58 -1.76
N LYS A 461 19.02 12.23 -2.75
CA LYS A 461 19.38 11.62 -4.04
C LYS A 461 20.25 10.36 -3.91
N GLU A 462 20.97 10.22 -2.82
CA GLU A 462 21.75 9.03 -2.49
C GLU A 462 20.88 7.76 -2.36
N LEU A 463 19.58 7.88 -2.11
CA LEU A 463 18.64 6.75 -1.97
C LEU A 463 18.29 6.05 -3.29
N TRP A 464 18.57 6.69 -4.44
CA TRP A 464 18.42 6.10 -5.77
C TRP A 464 19.66 6.28 -6.66
N GLY A 465 20.83 6.52 -6.04
CA GLY A 465 22.11 6.60 -6.73
C GLY A 465 22.65 5.25 -7.21
N GLU A 466 23.77 5.25 -7.94
CA GLU A 466 24.32 4.06 -8.61
C GLU A 466 24.66 2.89 -7.67
N LYS A 467 24.94 3.17 -6.39
CA LYS A 467 25.29 2.17 -5.37
C LYS A 467 24.08 1.57 -4.67
N THR A 468 22.87 1.98 -5.05
CA THR A 468 21.64 1.61 -4.33
C THR A 468 20.99 0.35 -4.88
N GLU A 469 20.21 -0.31 -4.03
CA GLU A 469 19.38 -1.44 -4.43
C GLU A 469 18.38 -1.04 -5.53
N TRP A 470 17.79 0.15 -5.41
CA TRP A 470 16.88 0.68 -6.42
C TRP A 470 17.54 0.71 -7.81
N PHE A 471 18.79 1.20 -7.91
CA PHE A 471 19.50 1.29 -9.18
C PHE A 471 19.79 -0.09 -9.78
N VAL A 472 20.28 -1.02 -8.96
CA VAL A 472 20.58 -2.40 -9.41
C VAL A 472 19.30 -3.11 -9.89
N GLU A 473 18.22 -3.03 -9.12
CA GLU A 473 16.98 -3.72 -9.46
C GLU A 473 16.29 -3.11 -10.70
N THR A 474 16.26 -1.79 -10.82
CA THR A 474 15.66 -1.13 -12.00
C THR A 474 16.49 -1.36 -13.25
N LYS A 475 17.82 -1.33 -13.16
CA LYS A 475 18.71 -1.70 -14.26
C LYS A 475 18.50 -3.13 -14.73
N HIS A 476 18.35 -4.08 -13.79
CA HIS A 476 18.05 -5.47 -14.14
C HIS A 476 16.69 -5.62 -14.85
N LEU A 477 15.66 -4.93 -14.35
CA LEU A 477 14.34 -4.91 -14.97
C LEU A 477 14.35 -4.26 -16.38
N ASN A 478 15.29 -3.35 -16.61
CA ASN A 478 15.44 -2.63 -17.87
C ASN A 478 16.53 -3.21 -18.79
N ASN A 479 16.72 -4.54 -18.77
CA ASN A 479 17.68 -5.24 -19.63
C ASN A 479 19.13 -4.71 -19.55
N GLY A 480 19.55 -4.27 -18.36
CA GLY A 480 20.89 -3.72 -18.14
C GLY A 480 21.03 -2.23 -18.43
N ILE A 481 19.98 -1.55 -18.91
CA ILE A 481 19.99 -0.12 -19.21
C ILE A 481 19.64 0.67 -17.94
N THR A 482 20.40 1.71 -17.63
CA THR A 482 20.14 2.55 -16.45
C THR A 482 18.81 3.30 -16.57
N VAL A 483 18.09 3.40 -15.46
CA VAL A 483 16.80 4.10 -15.40
C VAL A 483 16.97 5.44 -14.69
N GLU A 484 16.51 6.52 -15.30
CA GLU A 484 16.46 7.84 -14.66
C GLU A 484 15.31 7.88 -13.63
N PHE A 485 15.54 8.58 -12.51
CA PHE A 485 14.50 8.84 -11.51
C PHE A 485 13.57 9.96 -12.00
N ASP A 486 12.58 9.56 -12.82
CA ASP A 486 11.69 10.45 -13.56
C ASP A 486 10.66 11.21 -12.68
N GLY A 487 9.97 12.17 -13.30
CA GLY A 487 9.00 13.03 -12.63
C GLY A 487 7.81 12.27 -12.02
N TYR A 488 7.42 11.12 -12.59
CA TYR A 488 6.33 10.34 -12.00
C TYR A 488 6.83 9.59 -10.76
N MET A 489 8.04 9.01 -10.79
CA MET A 489 8.65 8.41 -9.60
C MET A 489 8.82 9.43 -8.46
N ARG A 490 9.28 10.65 -8.79
CA ARG A 490 9.39 11.77 -7.84
C ARG A 490 8.05 12.10 -7.19
N LYS A 491 7.01 12.25 -8.00
CA LYS A 491 5.65 12.50 -7.54
C LYS A 491 5.13 11.39 -6.62
N GLU A 492 5.40 10.14 -6.97
CA GLU A 492 4.98 8.98 -6.19
C GLU A 492 5.66 8.91 -4.82
N VAL A 493 6.97 9.15 -4.76
CA VAL A 493 7.73 9.24 -3.50
C VAL A 493 7.24 10.41 -2.65
N ASN A 494 7.13 11.61 -3.23
CA ASN A 494 6.59 12.79 -2.55
C ASN A 494 5.21 12.53 -1.93
N THR A 495 4.34 11.82 -2.67
CA THR A 495 3.01 11.45 -2.16
C THR A 495 3.12 10.47 -0.98
N GLU A 496 4.01 9.48 -1.02
CA GLU A 496 4.19 8.56 0.10
C GLU A 496 4.78 9.23 1.34
N VAL A 497 5.78 10.11 1.17
CA VAL A 497 6.37 10.90 2.27
C VAL A 497 5.30 11.80 2.90
N PHE A 498 4.50 12.49 2.08
CA PHE A 498 3.37 13.30 2.56
C PHE A 498 2.41 12.52 3.46
N LEU A 499 2.15 11.26 3.14
CA LEU A 499 1.24 10.42 3.93
C LEU A 499 1.83 9.97 5.27
N MET A 500 3.14 10.10 5.47
CA MET A 500 3.86 9.74 6.70
C MET A 500 4.08 10.93 7.65
N GLY A 501 3.98 12.17 7.15
CA GLY A 501 4.14 13.39 7.95
C GLY A 501 3.12 13.52 9.08
N LYS A 502 3.55 14.13 10.19
CA LYS A 502 2.68 14.41 11.36
C LYS A 502 1.55 15.38 10.99
N ARG A 503 1.91 16.55 10.46
CA ARG A 503 0.98 17.49 9.81
C ARG A 503 1.12 17.40 8.29
N GLN A 504 -0.04 17.38 7.63
CA GLN A 504 -0.17 17.20 6.18
C GLN A 504 -0.84 18.45 5.62
N ILE A 505 -0.06 19.36 5.05
CA ILE A 505 -0.56 20.63 4.53
C ILE A 505 -0.54 20.57 3.02
N LYS A 506 -1.70 20.70 2.39
CA LYS A 506 -1.79 20.89 0.95
C LYS A 506 -1.93 22.37 0.64
N TRP A 507 -1.11 22.85 -0.28
CA TRP A 507 -1.18 24.19 -0.83
C TRP A 507 -1.66 24.10 -2.28
N GLU A 508 -2.87 24.62 -2.51
CA GLU A 508 -3.64 24.47 -3.73
C GLU A 508 -3.95 25.78 -4.44
#